data_AF-A4P1I7-F1
#
_entry.id   AF-A4P1I7-F1
#
_cell.length_a   1.000
_cell.length_b   1.000
_cell.length_c   1.000
_cell.angle_alpha   90.00
_cell.angle_beta   90.00
_cell.angle_gamma   90.00
#
_symmetry.space_group_name_H-M   'P 1'
#
loop_
_entity.id
_entity.type
_entity.pdbx_description
1 polymer ?
#
loop_
_entity_poly.entity_id
_entity_poly.type
_entity_poly.pdbx_seq_one_letter_code
_entity_poly.pdbx_strand_id
1 'polypeptide(L)' 'MCNQLKNLTIRAGVYNLTNRKYITWDSARSIRSFGTSNVIDQSTGQGINRFYAPGRNYKMSVQFEF' A
#
# COMPACT_ATOMS: atom_id res chain seq x y z
N MET A 1 -34.26 17.24 19.46
CA MET A 1 -33.08 17.73 18.72
C MET A 1 -31.86 16.89 19.10
N CYS A 2 -31.73 15.68 18.54
CA CYS A 2 -30.57 14.80 18.78
C CYS A 2 -30.56 13.71 17.70
N ASN A 3 -30.10 14.04 16.48
CA ASN A 3 -29.86 13.00 15.47
C ASN A 3 -28.84 13.41 14.38
N GLN A 4 -27.85 14.25 14.68
CA GLN A 4 -26.81 14.60 13.69
C GLN A 4 -25.56 13.72 13.80
N LEU A 5 -25.36 13.02 14.92
CA LEU A 5 -24.21 12.14 15.13
C LEU A 5 -24.37 10.73 14.55
N LYS A 6 -25.61 10.24 14.35
CA LYS A 6 -25.84 8.91 13.75
C LYS A 6 -25.45 8.83 12.28
N ASN A 7 -25.43 9.99 11.64
CA ASN A 7 -25.15 10.17 10.22
C ASN A 7 -23.65 10.32 9.94
N LEU A 8 -22.79 10.35 10.97
CA LEU A 8 -21.35 10.54 10.86
C LEU A 8 -20.62 9.23 11.23
N THR A 9 -19.94 8.63 10.26
CA THR A 9 -19.07 7.46 10.47
C THR A 9 -17.62 7.83 10.24
N ILE A 10 -16.76 7.55 11.23
CA ILE A 10 -15.31 7.76 11.13
C ILE A 10 -14.61 6.40 11.22
N ARG A 11 -13.68 6.14 10.30
CA ARG A 11 -12.86 4.94 10.27
C ARG A 11 -11.39 5.34 10.19
N ALA A 12 -10.57 4.81 11.09
CA ALA A 12 -9.12 4.96 11.04
C ALA A 12 -8.46 3.58 11.14
N GLY A 13 -7.34 3.41 10.44
CA GLY A 13 -6.61 2.16 10.41
C GLY A 13 -5.13 2.37 10.20
N VAL A 14 -4.34 1.47 10.77
CA VAL A 14 -2.89 1.39 10.57
C VAL A 14 -2.59 0.05 9.92
N TYR A 15 -1.86 0.09 8.81
CA TYR A 15 -1.44 -1.09 8.05
C TYR A 15 0.06 -1.31 8.24
N ASN A 16 0.48 -2.58 8.19
CA ASN A 16 1.88 -2.99 8.42
C ASN A 16 2.44 -2.48 9.77
N LEU A 17 1.77 -2.84 10.89
CA LEU A 17 2.11 -2.38 12.24
C LEU A 17 3.58 -2.58 12.61
N THR A 18 4.12 -3.76 12.26
CA THR A 18 5.52 -4.13 12.51
C THR A 18 6.52 -3.52 11.53
N ASN A 19 6.08 -2.64 10.61
CA ASN A 19 6.90 -1.99 9.59
C ASN A 19 7.84 -2.96 8.84
N ARG A 20 7.30 -4.11 8.44
CA ARG A 20 8.07 -5.12 7.70
C ARG A 20 8.35 -4.63 6.29
N LYS A 21 9.56 -4.88 5.82
CA LYS A 21 9.95 -4.73 4.42
C LYS A 21 9.73 -6.06 3.72
N TYR A 22 8.82 -6.11 2.75
CA TYR A 22 8.47 -7.32 2.02
C TYR A 22 8.00 -6.99 0.59
N ILE A 23 8.05 -7.98 -0.30
CA ILE A 23 7.54 -7.89 -1.67
C ILE A 23 6.33 -8.81 -1.75
N THR A 24 5.23 -8.34 -2.36
CA THR A 24 4.08 -9.21 -2.64
C THR A 24 4.36 -10.06 -3.87
N TRP A 25 3.75 -11.24 -3.96
CA TRP A 25 3.89 -12.09 -5.14
C TRP A 25 3.49 -11.35 -6.43
N ASP A 26 2.44 -10.52 -6.36
CA ASP A 26 1.97 -9.72 -7.49
C ASP A 26 3.03 -8.72 -8.00
N SER A 27 3.73 -8.05 -7.10
CA SER A 27 4.86 -7.18 -7.47
C SER A 27 6.04 -7.99 -8.01
N ALA A 28 6.37 -9.12 -7.39
CA ALA A 28 7.50 -9.96 -7.80
C ALA A 28 7.33 -10.55 -9.20
N ARG A 29 6.15 -11.14 -9.50
CA ARG A 29 5.84 -11.71 -10.83
C ARG A 29 5.81 -10.67 -11.94
N SER A 30 5.68 -9.38 -11.59
CA SER A 30 5.67 -8.29 -12.56
C SER A 30 7.08 -7.89 -13.01
N ILE A 31 8.11 -8.33 -12.30
CA ILE A 31 9.52 -8.07 -12.63
C ILE A 31 9.88 -8.91 -13.85
N ARG A 32 10.27 -8.23 -14.93
CA ARG A 32 10.70 -8.88 -16.17
C ARG A 32 12.20 -9.09 -16.19
N SER A 33 12.64 -10.19 -16.79
CA SER A 33 14.05 -10.47 -17.05
C SER A 33 14.61 -9.79 -18.29
N PHE A 34 13.75 -9.27 -19.16
CA PHE A 34 14.12 -8.60 -20.41
C PHE A 34 13.09 -7.54 -20.81
N GLY A 35 13.50 -6.59 -21.66
CA GLY A 35 12.66 -5.51 -22.19
C GLY A 35 12.94 -4.15 -21.56
N THR A 36 11.99 -3.22 -21.69
CA THR A 36 12.15 -1.81 -21.25
C THR A 36 11.31 -1.47 -20.02
N SER A 37 10.21 -2.18 -19.78
CA SER A 37 9.29 -1.93 -18.67
C SER A 37 9.47 -2.94 -17.54
N ASN A 38 9.49 -2.46 -16.29
CA ASN A 38 9.62 -3.27 -15.06
C ASN A 38 10.81 -4.23 -15.04
N VAL A 39 11.91 -3.88 -15.72
CA VAL A 39 13.19 -4.58 -15.63
C VAL A 39 13.99 -4.02 -14.45
N ILE A 40 14.69 -4.92 -13.76
CA ILE A 40 15.71 -4.59 -12.75
C ILE A 40 17.06 -5.07 -13.26
N ASP A 41 18.14 -4.48 -12.76
CA ASP A 41 19.46 -5.08 -12.97
C ASP A 41 19.51 -6.39 -12.19
N GLN A 42 19.56 -7.53 -12.90
CA GLN A 42 19.60 -8.84 -12.27
C GLN A 42 20.96 -9.18 -11.65
N SER A 43 22.03 -8.50 -12.08
CA SER A 43 23.38 -8.71 -11.55
C SER A 43 23.60 -7.96 -10.24
N THR A 44 23.09 -6.74 -10.14
CA THR A 44 23.26 -5.88 -8.95
C THR A 44 22.02 -5.80 -8.06
N GLY A 45 20.85 -6.23 -8.57
CA GLY A 45 19.55 -6.04 -7.92
C GLY A 45 19.05 -4.60 -7.94
N GLN A 46 19.73 -3.69 -8.64
CA GLN A 46 19.32 -2.29 -8.68
C GLN A 46 17.93 -2.13 -9.30
N GLY A 47 17.11 -1.29 -8.65
CA GLY A 47 15.73 -1.07 -9.04
C GLY A 47 14.73 -1.99 -8.33
N ILE A 48 15.13 -3.07 -7.65
CA ILE A 48 14.18 -3.94 -6.93
C ILE A 48 13.41 -3.20 -5.83
N ASN A 49 13.97 -2.10 -5.31
CA ASN A 49 13.35 -1.33 -4.25
C ASN A 49 11.96 -0.76 -4.60
N ARG A 50 11.66 -0.54 -5.89
CA ARG A 50 10.37 -0.02 -6.35
C ARG A 50 9.22 -1.04 -6.26
N PHE A 51 9.55 -2.32 -6.06
CA PHE A 51 8.57 -3.41 -5.98
C PHE A 51 8.24 -3.80 -4.53
N TYR A 52 8.92 -3.22 -3.53
CA TYR A 52 8.55 -3.44 -2.13
C TYR A 52 7.15 -2.88 -1.85
N ALA A 53 6.40 -3.63 -1.06
CA ALA A 53 5.15 -3.16 -0.52
C ALA A 53 5.40 -1.94 0.39
N PRO A 54 4.38 -1.07 0.57
CA PRO A 54 4.47 0.04 1.50
C PRO A 54 4.88 -0.42 2.90
N GLY A 55 5.68 0.41 3.56
CA GLY A 55 5.97 0.29 5.00
C GLY A 55 4.73 0.54 5.84
N ARG A 56 4.90 0.90 7.11
CA ARG A 56 3.76 1.30 7.94
C ARG A 56 3.04 2.51 7.36
N ASN A 57 1.74 2.39 7.13
CA ASN A 57 0.92 3.48 6.60
C ASN A 57 -0.39 3.64 7.39
N TYR A 58 -0.92 4.86 7.39
CA TYR A 58 -2.11 5.25 8.14
C TYR A 58 -3.21 5.65 7.15
N LYS A 59 -4.45 5.30 7.45
CA LYS A 59 -5.61 5.69 6.65
C LYS A 59 -6.72 6.17 7.57
N MET A 60 -7.37 7.27 7.19
CA MET A 60 -8.56 7.78 7.84
C MET A 60 -9.63 8.05 6.78
N SER A 61 -10.88 7.77 7.13
CA SER A 61 -12.05 8.01 6.30
C SER A 61 -13.16 8.57 7.17
N VAL A 62 -13.82 9.60 6.68
CA VAL A 62 -15.00 10.22 7.28
C VAL A 62 -16.12 10.10 6.25
N GLN A 63 -17.26 9.61 6.69
CA GLN A 63 -18.45 9.44 5.87
C GLN A 63 -19.62 10.13 6.57
N PHE A 64 -20.39 10.88 5.78
CA PHE A 64 -21.58 11.56 6.23
C PHE A 64 -22.76 11.17 5.35
N GLU A 65 -23.89 10.83 5.96
CA GLU A 65 -25.12 10.38 5.27
C GLU A 65 -26.26 11.34 5.64
N PHE A 66 -27.12 11.69 4.68
CA PHE A 66 -28.17 12.70 4.86
C PHE A 66 -29.56 12.14 4.55
#